data_AF-A0A351BJZ9-F1
#
_entry.id   AF-A0A351BJZ9-F1
#
_cell.length_a   1.000
_cell.length_b   1.000
_cell.length_c   1.000
_cell.angle_alpha   90.00
_cell.angle_beta   90.00
_cell.angle_gamma   90.00
#
_symmetry.space_group_name_H-M   'P 1'
#
loop_
_entity.id
_entity.type
_entity.pdbx_description
1 polymer ?
#
loop_
_entity_poly.entity_id
_entity_poly.type
_entity_poly.pdbx_seq_one_letter_code
_entity_poly.pdbx_strand_id
1 'polypeptide(L)'
;MTGSTRDWPLPRRAPAVRSPGWCASTVGGLPCRANSSGRKRRGGLGGSAFPWPGDADPKRANDRDSQISDTSVVGCFAANGFGLFDMIGNVWEWTRSIERPYPYDATDPKREDLKAGKGVARVVRGGSWFGRRDLARCGVRLRSLPGGRFGGIGFHMVLRSSPVR
;
A
#
# COMPACT_ATOMS: atom_id res chain seq x y z
N MET A 1 42.19 -8.78 -12.07
CA MET A 1 41.14 -8.32 -11.14
C MET A 1 39.85 -8.18 -11.93
N THR A 2 38.98 -9.18 -11.87
CA THR A 2 37.75 -9.26 -12.69
C THR A 2 36.56 -8.75 -11.89
N GLY A 3 36.08 -7.56 -12.20
CA GLY A 3 34.88 -6.96 -11.61
C GLY A 3 33.62 -7.43 -12.35
N SER A 4 32.85 -8.30 -11.70
CA SER A 4 31.56 -8.80 -12.17
C SER A 4 30.51 -7.67 -12.18
N THR A 5 30.00 -7.34 -13.37
CA THR A 5 28.73 -6.64 -13.55
C THR A 5 27.60 -7.61 -13.24
N ARG A 6 26.80 -7.31 -12.20
CA ARG A 6 25.57 -8.07 -11.91
C ARG A 6 24.44 -7.48 -12.75
N ASP A 7 24.08 -8.19 -13.81
CA ASP A 7 22.82 -7.95 -14.53
C ASP A 7 21.64 -8.23 -13.60
N TRP A 8 20.80 -7.23 -13.37
CA TRP A 8 19.53 -7.39 -12.68
C TRP A 8 18.42 -7.59 -13.72
N PRO A 9 17.67 -8.70 -13.70
CA PRO A 9 16.57 -8.88 -14.64
C PRO A 9 15.44 -7.88 -14.33
N LEU A 10 15.04 -7.10 -15.34
CA LEU A 10 13.87 -6.22 -15.26
C LEU A 10 12.60 -7.07 -14.98
N PRO A 11 11.75 -6.72 -13.99
CA PRO A 11 10.48 -7.40 -13.82
C PRO A 11 9.54 -7.07 -14.98
N ARG A 12 8.87 -8.11 -15.50
CA ARG A 12 7.88 -8.02 -16.57
C ARG A 12 6.73 -7.09 -16.14
N ARG A 13 6.48 -6.03 -16.93
CA ARG A 13 5.37 -5.08 -16.73
C ARG A 13 4.03 -5.84 -16.79
N ALA A 14 3.23 -5.73 -15.73
CA ALA A 14 1.82 -6.16 -15.76
C ALA A 14 0.93 -4.98 -16.21
N PRO A 15 -0.10 -5.19 -17.03
CA PRO A 15 -0.97 -4.11 -17.48
C PRO A 15 -1.86 -3.62 -16.32
N ALA A 16 -1.94 -2.30 -16.16
CA ALA A 16 -2.94 -1.67 -15.30
C ALA A 16 -4.33 -1.81 -15.96
N VAL A 17 -5.27 -2.48 -15.29
CA VAL A 17 -6.67 -2.49 -15.71
C VAL A 17 -7.36 -1.28 -15.07
N ARG A 18 -7.81 -0.35 -15.91
CA ARG A 18 -8.59 0.84 -15.51
C ARG A 18 -10.07 0.53 -15.73
N SER A 19 -10.82 0.37 -14.64
CA SER A 19 -12.29 0.30 -14.66
C SER A 19 -12.84 1.57 -14.02
N PRO A 20 -14.03 2.09 -14.42
CA PRO A 20 -14.53 3.35 -13.89
C PRO A 20 -14.74 3.22 -12.37
N GLY A 21 -13.94 3.96 -11.61
CA GLY A 21 -14.04 4.08 -10.15
C GLY A 21 -13.05 3.25 -9.32
N TRP A 22 -12.15 2.47 -9.93
CA TRP A 22 -11.16 1.68 -9.18
C TRP A 22 -9.81 1.62 -9.90
N CYS A 23 -8.73 1.93 -9.16
CA CYS A 23 -7.37 1.59 -9.56
C CYS A 23 -6.94 0.35 -8.76
N ALA A 24 -6.75 -0.76 -9.45
CA ALA A 24 -6.22 -2.00 -8.89
C ALA A 24 -4.77 -2.18 -9.33
N SER A 25 -3.88 -2.48 -8.38
CA SER A 25 -2.52 -2.90 -8.69
C SER A 25 -2.25 -4.27 -8.05
N THR A 26 -1.66 -5.18 -8.83
CA THR A 26 -1.34 -6.54 -8.40
C THR A 26 0.08 -6.57 -7.87
N VAL A 27 0.23 -6.82 -6.56
CA VAL A 27 1.53 -7.16 -5.99
C VAL A 27 1.71 -8.67 -6.08
N GLY A 28 2.65 -9.10 -6.93
CA GLY A 28 3.09 -10.49 -7.02
C GLY A 28 3.96 -10.90 -5.82
N GLY A 29 3.63 -12.05 -5.23
CA GLY A 29 4.58 -12.95 -4.57
C GLY A 29 5.28 -12.50 -3.28
N LEU A 30 4.58 -12.52 -2.13
CA LEU A 30 5.24 -12.69 -0.82
C LEU A 30 4.40 -13.53 0.16
N PRO A 31 5.03 -14.41 0.97
CA PRO A 31 4.35 -15.34 1.87
C PRO A 31 3.54 -14.67 2.99
N CYS A 32 2.52 -15.41 3.42
CA CYS A 32 1.37 -14.97 4.21
C CYS A 32 1.60 -14.61 5.69
N ARG A 33 2.83 -14.58 6.22
CA ARG A 33 3.06 -14.43 7.68
C ARG A 33 3.26 -13.01 8.20
N ALA A 34 3.22 -11.97 7.35
CA ALA A 34 3.33 -10.58 7.78
C ALA A 34 2.03 -9.80 7.50
N ASN A 35 1.04 -9.97 8.38
CA ASN A 35 -0.26 -9.29 8.30
C ASN A 35 -0.17 -7.82 8.78
N SER A 36 1.01 -7.38 9.23
CA SER A 36 1.28 -5.97 9.49
C SER A 36 1.55 -5.27 8.16
N SER A 37 0.51 -4.71 7.56
CA SER A 37 0.62 -3.85 6.37
C SER A 37 1.74 -2.82 6.49
N GLY A 38 2.01 -2.33 7.70
CA GLY A 38 3.09 -1.39 7.99
C GLY A 38 4.49 -1.94 7.69
N ARG A 39 4.77 -3.23 7.91
CA ARG A 39 6.09 -3.81 7.62
C ARG A 39 6.33 -3.96 6.13
N LYS A 40 5.29 -4.39 5.39
CA LYS A 40 5.35 -4.49 3.93
C LYS A 40 5.60 -3.13 3.29
N ARG A 41 4.89 -2.08 3.74
CA ARG A 41 5.07 -0.72 3.25
C ARG A 41 6.48 -0.18 3.47
N ARG A 42 7.09 -0.49 4.62
CA ARG A 42 8.46 -0.07 4.95
C ARG A 42 9.56 -0.80 4.19
N GLY A 43 9.25 -1.84 3.40
CA GLY A 43 10.26 -2.54 2.60
C GLY A 43 11.40 -3.15 3.43
N GLY A 44 11.10 -3.60 4.65
CA GLY A 44 12.11 -4.15 5.56
C GLY A 44 12.71 -3.15 6.56
N LEU A 45 12.43 -1.85 6.41
CA LEU A 45 12.92 -0.82 7.34
C LEU A 45 12.11 -0.82 8.66
N GLY A 46 12.77 -1.12 9.78
CA GLY A 46 12.17 -0.97 11.11
C GLY A 46 11.95 0.51 11.45
N GLY A 47 10.79 0.89 11.99
CA GLY A 47 10.56 2.25 12.50
C GLY A 47 10.44 3.37 11.44
N SER A 48 10.83 3.14 10.18
CA SER A 48 10.81 4.20 9.13
C SER A 48 9.41 4.72 8.77
N ALA A 49 9.24 6.05 8.78
CA ALA A 49 8.00 6.71 8.37
C ALA A 49 7.66 6.48 6.89
N PHE A 50 8.67 6.23 6.05
CA PHE A 50 8.55 6.09 4.60
C PHE A 50 8.99 4.69 4.13
N PRO A 51 8.62 4.28 2.90
CA PRO A 51 9.12 3.02 2.29
C PRO A 51 10.62 3.00 1.96
N TRP A 52 11.32 4.08 2.26
CA TRP A 52 12.72 4.32 1.96
C TRP A 52 13.45 4.89 3.17
N PRO A 53 14.80 4.85 3.18
CA PRO A 53 15.58 5.44 4.25
C PRO A 53 15.60 6.97 4.15
N GLY A 54 15.73 7.64 5.30
CA GLY A 54 15.82 9.08 5.39
C GLY A 54 14.46 9.77 5.42
N ASP A 55 14.48 11.05 5.06
CA ASP A 55 13.34 11.96 5.19
C ASP A 55 12.37 11.88 4.00
N ALA A 56 11.33 12.70 4.09
CA ALA A 56 10.32 12.80 3.05
C ALA A 56 10.92 13.39 1.77
N ASP A 57 10.74 12.72 0.63
CA ASP A 57 11.22 13.18 -0.69
C ASP A 57 10.04 13.38 -1.65
N PRO A 58 9.78 14.61 -2.14
CA PRO A 58 8.67 14.91 -3.05
C PRO A 58 8.65 14.09 -4.34
N LYS A 59 9.80 13.57 -4.75
CA LYS A 59 9.97 12.84 -6.00
C LYS A 59 9.76 11.34 -5.85
N ARG A 60 9.40 10.86 -4.66
CA ARG A 60 9.31 9.42 -4.35
C ARG A 60 7.92 8.89 -4.07
N ALA A 61 6.91 9.76 -4.04
CA ALA A 61 5.52 9.36 -3.95
C ALA A 61 4.62 10.44 -4.58
N ASN A 62 3.49 10.01 -5.11
CA ASN A 62 2.44 10.92 -5.57
C ASN A 62 1.57 11.34 -4.38
N ASP A 63 1.88 12.47 -3.77
CA ASP A 63 1.00 13.17 -2.83
C ASP A 63 0.83 14.62 -3.28
N ARG A 64 0.18 15.44 -2.45
CA ARG A 64 -0.14 16.83 -2.82
C ARG A 64 1.09 17.64 -3.22
N ASP A 65 2.26 17.33 -2.66
CA ASP A 65 3.48 18.08 -2.91
C ASP A 65 4.14 17.70 -4.25
N SER A 66 3.71 16.59 -4.87
CA SER A 66 4.16 16.18 -6.21
C SER A 66 3.57 17.03 -7.33
N GLN A 67 2.48 17.76 -7.06
CA GLN A 67 1.77 18.63 -8.01
C GLN A 67 1.18 17.92 -9.25
N ILE A 68 1.18 16.58 -9.29
CA ILE A 68 0.57 15.80 -10.40
C ILE A 68 -0.93 16.05 -10.48
N SER A 69 -1.60 16.26 -9.34
CA SER A 69 -3.03 16.58 -9.23
C SER A 69 -3.98 15.53 -9.83
N ASP A 70 -3.48 14.31 -10.04
CA ASP A 70 -4.24 13.11 -10.41
C ASP A 70 -3.42 11.88 -9.96
N THR A 71 -4.01 10.70 -10.11
CA THR A 71 -3.32 9.42 -10.06
C THR A 71 -2.18 9.36 -11.06
N SER A 72 -1.08 8.73 -10.66
CA SER A 72 0.04 8.40 -11.53
C SER A 72 -0.06 6.94 -11.98
N VAL A 73 0.60 6.61 -13.08
CA VAL A 73 0.79 5.21 -13.49
C VAL A 73 1.52 4.47 -12.38
N VAL A 74 1.08 3.25 -12.09
CA VAL A 74 1.69 2.41 -11.06
C VAL A 74 3.15 2.13 -11.43
N GLY A 75 4.06 2.33 -10.48
CA GLY A 75 5.49 2.13 -10.67
C GLY A 75 6.23 3.31 -11.30
N CYS A 76 5.59 4.49 -11.41
CA CYS A 76 6.31 5.74 -11.72
C CYS A 76 7.36 6.10 -10.66
N PHE A 77 7.14 5.69 -9.41
CA PHE A 77 8.04 5.91 -8.30
C PHE A 77 8.85 4.66 -7.96
N ALA A 78 10.00 4.83 -7.32
CA ALA A 78 10.86 3.71 -6.95
C ALA A 78 10.16 2.72 -6.01
N ALA A 79 10.34 1.42 -6.28
CA ALA A 79 9.89 0.36 -5.39
C ALA A 79 10.59 0.43 -4.03
N ASN A 80 9.93 -0.10 -3.00
CA ASN A 80 10.56 -0.30 -1.69
C ASN A 80 11.50 -1.52 -1.68
N GLY A 81 12.14 -1.81 -0.54
CA GLY A 81 13.06 -2.94 -0.39
C GLY A 81 12.48 -4.34 -0.63
N PHE A 82 11.16 -4.46 -0.82
CA PHE A 82 10.47 -5.69 -1.21
C PHE A 82 9.98 -5.71 -2.66
N GLY A 83 10.36 -4.72 -3.48
CA GLY A 83 9.89 -4.59 -4.85
C GLY A 83 8.44 -4.11 -4.96
N LEU A 84 7.89 -3.51 -3.90
CA LEU A 84 6.52 -3.00 -3.90
C LEU A 84 6.49 -1.53 -4.29
N PHE A 85 5.61 -1.19 -5.23
CA PHE A 85 5.43 0.16 -5.75
C PHE A 85 4.27 0.87 -5.06
N ASP A 86 4.32 2.20 -5.05
CA ASP A 86 3.23 3.09 -4.63
C ASP A 86 2.64 2.71 -3.25
N MET A 87 3.52 2.27 -2.34
CA MET A 87 3.15 1.88 -0.99
C MET A 87 2.84 3.07 -0.08
N ILE A 88 3.01 4.28 -0.58
CA ILE A 88 2.44 5.51 -0.04
C ILE A 88 2.13 6.44 -1.22
N GLY A 89 1.18 7.35 -1.03
CA GLY A 89 0.68 8.23 -2.09
C GLY A 89 -0.19 7.49 -3.11
N ASN A 90 -0.39 8.13 -4.26
CA ASN A 90 -1.25 7.76 -5.37
C ASN A 90 -2.71 7.56 -4.94
N VAL A 91 -3.05 6.45 -4.27
CA VAL A 91 -4.39 6.18 -3.75
C VAL A 91 -4.33 5.58 -2.35
N TRP A 92 -5.30 5.94 -1.52
CA TRP A 92 -5.55 5.23 -0.27
C TRP A 92 -5.95 3.80 -0.59
N GLU A 93 -5.37 2.84 0.10
CA GLU A 93 -5.67 1.44 -0.15
C GLU A 93 -6.62 0.89 0.92
N TRP A 94 -7.72 0.29 0.48
CA TRP A 94 -8.58 -0.51 1.34
C TRP A 94 -7.82 -1.66 1.98
N THR A 95 -8.10 -1.87 3.26
CA THR A 95 -7.71 -3.08 3.98
C THR A 95 -8.95 -3.77 4.53
N ARG A 96 -8.87 -5.08 4.72
CA ARG A 96 -9.96 -5.83 5.35
C ARG A 96 -10.15 -5.45 6.83
N SER A 97 -9.16 -4.81 7.47
CA SER A 97 -9.17 -4.52 8.90
C SER A 97 -10.28 -3.55 9.26
N ILE A 98 -11.08 -3.92 10.26
CA ILE A 98 -12.01 -3.01 10.92
C ILE A 98 -11.22 -1.94 11.69
N GLU A 99 -11.73 -0.72 11.68
CA GLU A 99 -11.10 0.37 12.43
C GLU A 99 -11.29 0.17 13.94
N ARG A 100 -10.17 0.34 14.67
CA ARG A 100 -10.04 0.13 16.11
C ARG A 100 -8.90 1.03 16.62
N PRO A 101 -9.00 1.52 17.88
CA PRO A 101 -7.94 2.26 18.55
C PRO A 101 -6.70 1.39 18.78
N TYR A 102 -5.56 2.04 19.04
CA TYR A 102 -4.33 1.38 19.49
C TYR A 102 -4.21 1.40 21.03
N PRO A 103 -3.47 0.44 21.62
CA PRO A 103 -2.92 -0.75 20.99
C PRO A 103 -4.05 -1.69 20.52
N TYR A 104 -4.01 -2.12 19.26
CA TYR A 104 -5.03 -3.04 18.75
C TYR A 104 -4.55 -4.48 18.94
N ASP A 105 -5.48 -5.35 19.31
CA ASP A 105 -5.21 -6.77 19.40
C ASP A 105 -5.12 -7.39 17.99
N ALA A 106 -3.93 -7.87 17.64
CA ALA A 106 -3.71 -8.54 16.36
C ALA A 106 -4.33 -9.93 16.28
N THR A 107 -4.71 -10.51 17.43
CA THR A 107 -5.31 -11.84 17.57
C THR A 107 -6.84 -11.81 17.63
N ASP A 108 -7.46 -10.62 17.71
CA ASP A 108 -8.92 -10.48 17.69
C ASP A 108 -9.52 -11.11 16.41
N PRO A 109 -10.34 -12.19 16.54
CA PRO A 109 -10.95 -12.84 15.39
C PRO A 109 -11.93 -11.91 14.65
N LYS A 110 -12.47 -10.89 15.31
CA LYS A 110 -13.38 -9.90 14.70
C LYS A 110 -12.64 -8.80 13.95
N ARG A 111 -11.31 -8.70 14.05
CA ARG A 111 -10.49 -7.67 13.39
C ARG A 111 -10.75 -7.58 11.89
N GLU A 112 -11.01 -8.71 11.24
CA GLU A 112 -11.16 -8.85 9.79
C GLU A 112 -12.55 -9.36 9.39
N ASP A 113 -13.54 -9.19 10.29
CA ASP A 113 -14.90 -9.70 10.09
C ASP A 113 -15.51 -9.10 8.81
N LEU A 114 -15.83 -9.99 7.87
CA LEU A 114 -16.44 -9.63 6.60
C LEU A 114 -17.94 -9.38 6.74
N LYS A 115 -18.58 -9.92 7.79
CA LYS A 115 -20.00 -9.78 8.08
C LYS A 115 -20.32 -8.54 8.93
N ALA A 116 -19.30 -7.76 9.30
CA ALA A 116 -19.49 -6.49 9.99
C ALA A 116 -20.47 -5.59 9.21
N GLY A 117 -21.39 -4.95 9.94
CA GLY A 117 -22.46 -4.15 9.35
C GLY A 117 -21.95 -2.97 8.50
N LYS A 118 -22.79 -2.43 7.62
CA LYS A 118 -22.45 -1.32 6.71
C LYS A 118 -21.99 -0.04 7.43
N GLY A 119 -22.36 0.13 8.70
CA GLY A 119 -21.91 1.24 9.55
C GLY A 119 -20.54 1.05 10.19
N VAL A 120 -19.87 -0.09 9.97
CA VAL A 120 -18.56 -0.39 10.54
C VAL A 120 -17.47 0.06 9.57
N ALA A 121 -16.70 1.07 9.97
CA ALA A 121 -15.61 1.58 9.16
C ALA A 121 -14.45 0.58 9.05
N ARG A 122 -13.83 0.54 7.87
CA ARG A 122 -12.60 -0.22 7.62
C ARG A 122 -11.42 0.73 7.49
N VAL A 123 -10.24 0.19 7.76
CA VAL A 123 -8.99 0.94 7.69
C VAL A 123 -8.57 1.09 6.23
N VAL A 124 -8.26 2.33 5.85
CA VAL A 124 -7.53 2.65 4.62
C VAL A 124 -6.12 3.13 4.97
N ARG A 125 -5.13 2.85 4.12
CA ARG A 125 -3.71 3.16 4.37
C ARG A 125 -3.00 3.67 3.12
N GLY A 126 -1.96 4.48 3.31
CA GLY A 126 -1.01 4.84 2.26
C GLY A 126 -1.03 6.31 1.87
N GLY A 127 -2.09 7.07 2.12
CA GLY A 127 -2.22 8.41 1.54
C GLY A 127 -2.74 8.37 0.11
N SER A 128 -2.95 9.53 -0.50
CA SER A 128 -3.42 9.69 -1.88
C SER A 128 -2.76 10.89 -2.54
N TRP A 129 -2.87 11.00 -3.87
CA TRP A 129 -2.32 12.10 -4.67
C TRP A 129 -2.78 13.49 -4.21
N PHE A 130 -4.01 13.63 -3.71
CA PHE A 130 -4.51 14.91 -3.17
C PHE A 130 -4.22 15.10 -1.67
N GLY A 131 -3.76 14.06 -0.99
CA GLY A 131 -3.52 14.09 0.45
C GLY A 131 -2.22 14.80 0.77
N ARG A 132 -2.18 15.48 1.92
CA ARG A 132 -0.92 16.04 2.43
C ARG A 132 0.10 14.92 2.66
N ARG A 133 1.38 15.23 2.48
CA ARG A 133 2.50 14.30 2.68
C ARG A 133 2.56 13.65 4.05
N ASP A 134 2.11 14.33 5.11
CA ASP A 134 2.01 13.75 6.45
C ASP A 134 0.98 12.61 6.54
N LEU A 135 0.08 12.48 5.56
CA LEU A 135 -0.82 11.34 5.42
C LEU A 135 -0.23 10.22 4.56
N ALA A 136 0.76 10.53 3.71
CA ALA A 136 1.51 9.58 2.88
C ALA A 136 2.69 8.96 3.65
N ARG A 137 2.38 8.27 4.77
CA ARG A 137 3.38 7.59 5.62
C ARG A 137 2.98 6.15 5.92
N CYS A 138 3.97 5.28 6.12
CA CYS A 138 3.79 3.84 6.37
C CYS A 138 2.90 3.51 7.57
N GLY A 139 2.88 4.38 8.59
CA GLY A 139 2.11 4.20 9.82
C GLY A 139 0.71 4.80 9.80
N VAL A 140 0.39 5.65 8.82
CA VAL A 140 -0.88 6.38 8.81
C VAL A 140 -2.04 5.45 8.48
N ARG A 141 -3.13 5.64 9.22
CA ARG A 141 -4.39 4.93 9.07
C ARG A 141 -5.50 5.96 9.08
N LEU A 142 -6.42 5.83 8.13
CA LEU A 142 -7.70 6.50 8.19
C LEU A 142 -8.81 5.45 8.16
N ARG A 143 -10.04 5.93 8.33
CA ARG A 143 -11.24 5.10 8.33
C ARG A 143 -12.16 5.52 7.19
N SER A 144 -12.78 4.55 6.55
CA SER A 144 -13.83 4.80 5.57
C SER A 144 -14.92 3.75 5.72
N LEU A 145 -16.18 4.17 5.53
CA LEU A 145 -17.31 3.25 5.51
C LEU A 145 -17.26 2.43 4.21
N PRO A 146 -17.61 1.13 4.21
CA PRO A 146 -17.51 0.27 3.03
C PRO A 146 -18.28 0.77 1.79
N GLY A 147 -19.31 1.60 1.98
CA GLY A 147 -20.07 2.22 0.89
C GLY A 147 -19.44 3.50 0.32
N GLY A 148 -18.42 4.06 0.99
CA GLY A 148 -17.76 5.29 0.57
C GLY A 148 -16.90 5.08 -0.67
N ARG A 149 -17.13 5.89 -1.70
CA ARG A 149 -16.36 5.91 -2.94
C ARG A 149 -15.73 7.28 -3.10
N PHE A 150 -14.40 7.32 -3.25
CA PHE A 150 -13.64 8.55 -3.44
C PHE A 150 -12.60 8.31 -4.53
N GLY A 151 -12.35 9.32 -5.38
CA GLY A 151 -11.45 9.20 -6.54
C GLY A 151 -9.98 8.91 -6.21
N GLY A 152 -9.58 8.97 -4.94
CA GLY A 152 -8.25 8.56 -4.48
C GLY A 152 -8.27 7.40 -3.50
N ILE A 153 -9.25 6.49 -3.60
CA ILE A 153 -9.22 5.21 -2.87
C ILE A 153 -9.19 4.05 -3.89
N GLY A 154 -8.26 3.12 -3.71
CA GLY A 154 -8.10 1.88 -4.48
C GLY A 154 -7.76 0.70 -3.58
N PHE A 155 -7.09 -0.31 -4.13
CA PHE A 155 -6.64 -1.48 -3.37
C PHE A 155 -5.46 -2.18 -4.04
N HIS A 156 -4.71 -2.92 -3.22
CA HIS A 156 -3.74 -3.91 -3.67
C HIS A 156 -4.25 -5.31 -3.42
N MET A 157 -4.07 -6.18 -4.40
CA MET A 157 -4.41 -7.59 -4.26
C MET A 157 -3.30 -8.32 -3.49
N VAL A 158 -3.70 -9.19 -2.57
CA VAL A 158 -2.79 -10.09 -1.86
C VAL A 158 -3.22 -11.51 -2.15
N LEU A 159 -2.34 -12.28 -2.77
CA LEU A 159 -2.55 -13.70 -3.01
C LEU A 159 -2.01 -14.49 -1.82
N ARG A 160 -2.79 -15.47 -1.36
CA ARG A 160 -2.29 -16.47 -0.42
C ARG A 160 -1.65 -17.58 -1.24
N SER A 161 -0.36 -17.85 -0.99
CA SER A 161 0.27 -19.09 -1.45
C SER A 161 -0.40 -20.26 -0.71
N SER A 162 -1.18 -21.07 -1.42
CA SER A 162 -1.61 -22.37 -0.91
C SER A 162 -0.45 -23.35 -1.13
N PRO A 163 -0.01 -24.09 -0.11
CA PRO A 163 0.79 -25.28 -0.38
C PRO A 163 -0.13 -26.28 -1.07
N VAL A 164 0.00 -26.40 -2.40
CA VAL A 164 -0.52 -27.57 -3.09
C VAL A 164 0.35 -28.74 -2.63
N ARG A 165 -0.26 -29.70 -1.94
CA ARG A 165 0.31 -31.03 -1.72
C ARG A 165 -0.23 -31.95 -2.80
#